data_AF-A0AAN6R4K9-F1
#
_entry.id   AF-A0AAN6R4K9-F1
#
_cell.length_a   1.000
_cell.length_b   1.000
_cell.length_c   1.000
_cell.angle_alpha   90.00
_cell.angle_beta   90.00
_cell.angle_gamma   90.00
#
_symmetry.space_group_name_H-M   'P 1'
#
loop_
_entity.id
_entity.type
_entity.pdbx_description
1 polymer ?
#
loop_
_entity_poly.entity_id
_entity_poly.type
_entity_poly.pdbx_seq_one_letter_code
_entity_poly.pdbx_strand_id
1 'polypeptide(L)'
;MSLSNPFSQPSTSTPQTSAETKAAIISQLQQESAMTNARTLIAKLNENCFEKCIPTPGSSLSSKEQTCLTSCMEKYIQIWNATSRAYIARMGKEQQAAGMGGF
;
A
#
# COMPACT_ATOMS: atom_id res chain seq x y z
N MET A 1 -12.95 -20.20 -16.19
CA MET A 1 -12.47 -19.13 -15.28
C MET A 1 -13.71 -18.49 -14.68
N SER A 2 -14.15 -18.99 -13.54
CA SER A 2 -15.40 -18.53 -12.91
C SER A 2 -15.06 -17.41 -11.92
N LEU A 3 -15.68 -16.25 -12.10
CA LEU A 3 -15.69 -15.18 -11.11
C LEU A 3 -16.77 -15.51 -10.09
N SER A 4 -16.37 -16.10 -8.97
CA SER A 4 -17.26 -16.34 -7.83
C SER A 4 -17.51 -15.01 -7.12
N ASN A 5 -18.73 -14.46 -7.27
CA ASN A 5 -19.20 -13.28 -6.55
C ASN A 5 -19.61 -13.68 -5.11
N PRO A 6 -18.95 -13.20 -4.04
CA PRO A 6 -19.27 -13.60 -2.67
C PRO A 6 -20.59 -13.02 -2.15
N PHE A 7 -21.27 -12.18 -2.94
CA PHE A 7 -22.50 -11.49 -2.54
C PHE A 7 -23.80 -12.23 -2.89
N SER A 8 -23.72 -13.42 -3.50
CA SER A 8 -24.88 -14.27 -3.80
C SER A 8 -25.00 -15.41 -2.78
N GLN A 9 -25.31 -15.10 -1.53
CA GLN A 9 -25.79 -16.10 -0.57
C GLN A 9 -27.27 -15.86 -0.23
N PRO A 10 -28.10 -16.92 -0.18
CA PRO A 10 -29.49 -16.81 0.23
C PRO A 10 -29.56 -16.40 1.69
N SER A 11 -30.46 -15.46 1.97
CA SER A 11 -30.77 -14.92 3.29
C SER A 11 -31.15 -16.04 4.29
N THR A 12 -30.21 -16.51 5.10
CA THR A 12 -30.52 -17.15 6.38
C THR A 12 -30.34 -16.11 7.48
N SER A 13 -31.48 -15.66 8.00
CA SER A 13 -31.61 -14.72 9.11
C SER A 13 -30.97 -15.26 10.40
N THR A 14 -29.67 -15.02 10.56
CA THR A 14 -29.07 -14.78 11.87
C THR A 14 -28.93 -13.26 12.01
N PRO A 15 -29.22 -12.66 13.17
CA PRO A 15 -28.95 -11.25 13.39
C PRO A 15 -27.44 -11.05 13.46
N GLN A 16 -26.77 -11.00 12.30
CA GLN A 16 -25.44 -10.43 12.20
C GLN A 16 -25.58 -8.98 12.65
N THR A 17 -25.08 -8.70 13.83
CA THR A 17 -25.25 -7.38 14.43
C THR A 17 -24.57 -6.37 13.50
N SER A 18 -25.12 -5.17 13.38
CA SER A 18 -24.53 -4.09 12.57
C SER A 18 -23.04 -3.83 12.86
N ALA A 19 -22.59 -4.18 14.07
CA ALA A 19 -21.19 -4.16 14.48
C ALA A 19 -20.32 -5.19 13.74
N GLU A 20 -20.80 -6.43 13.55
CA GLU A 20 -20.09 -7.49 12.83
C GLU A 20 -19.98 -7.17 11.33
N THR A 21 -21.05 -6.66 10.73
CA THR A 21 -21.03 -6.20 9.33
C THR A 21 -20.06 -5.03 9.15
N LYS A 22 -20.05 -4.06 10.08
CA LYS A 22 -19.08 -2.94 10.05
C LYS A 22 -17.64 -3.43 10.14
N ALA A 23 -17.36 -4.37 11.05
CA ALA A 23 -16.03 -4.94 11.21
C ALA A 23 -15.56 -5.67 9.93
N ALA A 24 -16.45 -6.45 9.31
CA ALA A 24 -16.16 -7.14 8.05
C ALA A 24 -15.84 -6.15 6.91
N ILE A 25 -16.63 -5.08 6.76
CA ILE A 25 -16.39 -4.03 5.76
C ILE A 25 -15.07 -3.32 6.02
N ILE A 26 -14.77 -2.95 7.27
CA ILE A 26 -13.50 -2.29 7.62
C ILE A 26 -12.30 -3.19 7.26
N SER A 27 -12.37 -4.48 7.57
CA SER A 27 -11.32 -5.45 7.24
C SER A 27 -11.09 -5.53 5.73
N GLN A 28 -12.18 -5.65 4.95
CA GLN A 28 -12.14 -5.66 3.48
C GLN A 28 -11.46 -4.39 2.94
N LEU A 29 -11.90 -3.21 3.41
CA LEU A 29 -11.35 -1.92 2.99
C LEU A 29 -9.86 -1.78 3.33
N GLN A 30 -9.44 -2.27 4.50
CA GLN A 30 -8.02 -2.27 4.89
C GLN A 30 -7.18 -3.13 3.95
N GLN A 31 -7.67 -4.31 3.58
CA GLN A 31 -6.98 -5.19 2.64
C GLN A 31 -6.85 -4.57 1.24
N GLU A 32 -7.93 -3.98 0.74
CA GLU A 32 -7.94 -3.28 -0.56
C GLU A 32 -7.01 -2.06 -0.56
N SER A 33 -7.00 -1.30 0.55
CA SER A 33 -6.08 -0.18 0.74
C SER A 33 -4.63 -0.63 0.72
N ALA A 34 -4.30 -1.70 1.44
CA ALA A 34 -2.95 -2.27 1.46
C ALA A 34 -2.50 -2.71 0.05
N MET A 35 -3.39 -3.40 -0.69
CA MET A 35 -3.12 -3.81 -2.07
C MET A 35 -2.86 -2.61 -2.99
N THR A 36 -3.69 -1.57 -2.87
CA THR A 36 -3.57 -0.34 -3.68
C THR A 36 -2.27 0.38 -3.37
N ASN A 37 -1.94 0.55 -2.09
CA ASN A 37 -0.70 1.19 -1.66
C ASN A 37 0.54 0.44 -2.17
N ALA A 38 0.54 -0.90 -2.14
CA ALA A 38 1.62 -1.71 -2.68
C ALA A 38 1.78 -1.51 -4.20
N ARG A 39 0.68 -1.48 -4.96
CA ARG A 39 0.71 -1.20 -6.40
C ARG A 39 1.28 0.18 -6.70
N THR A 40 0.87 1.20 -5.94
CA THR A 40 1.41 2.56 -6.09
C THR A 40 2.90 2.61 -5.78
N LEU A 41 3.35 1.91 -4.74
CA LEU A 41 4.79 1.80 -4.43
C LEU A 41 5.57 1.20 -5.59
N ILE A 42 5.09 0.08 -6.17
CA ILE A 42 5.73 -0.56 -7.33
C ILE A 42 5.76 0.36 -8.54
N ALA A 43 4.67 1.05 -8.84
CA ALA A 43 4.62 2.01 -9.94
C ALA A 43 5.68 3.11 -9.76
N LYS A 44 5.80 3.66 -8.54
CA LYS A 44 6.80 4.69 -8.23
C LYS A 44 8.22 4.16 -8.24
N LEU A 45 8.45 2.94 -7.77
CA LEU A 45 9.74 2.26 -7.90
C LEU A 45 10.16 2.16 -9.35
N ASN A 46 9.25 1.71 -10.22
CA ASN A 46 9.53 1.56 -11.65
C ASN A 46 9.86 2.91 -12.30
N GLU A 47 9.04 3.95 -12.06
CA GLU A 47 9.28 5.30 -12.58
C GLU A 47 10.65 5.83 -12.13
N ASN A 48 10.91 5.85 -10.83
CA ASN A 48 12.11 6.47 -10.28
C ASN A 48 13.38 5.68 -10.62
N CYS A 49 13.35 4.35 -10.49
CA CYS A 49 14.54 3.55 -10.76
C CYS A 49 14.85 3.47 -12.24
N PHE A 50 13.84 3.47 -13.12
CA PHE A 50 14.09 3.56 -14.56
C PHE A 50 14.77 4.89 -14.91
N GLU A 51 14.21 6.02 -14.47
CA GLU A 51 14.76 7.36 -14.74
C GLU A 51 16.21 7.50 -14.26
N LYS A 52 16.55 6.93 -13.09
CA LYS A 52 17.89 7.06 -12.50
C LYS A 52 18.91 6.05 -13.03
N CYS A 53 18.48 4.86 -13.43
CA CYS A 53 19.40 3.77 -13.75
C CYS A 53 19.51 3.44 -15.23
N ILE A 54 18.58 3.87 -16.09
CA ILE A 54 18.53 3.51 -17.51
C ILE A 54 18.79 4.75 -18.38
N PRO A 55 20.06 5.16 -18.60
CA PRO A 55 20.39 6.36 -19.36
C PRO A 55 20.14 6.21 -20.87
N THR A 56 20.27 4.99 -21.40
CA THR A 56 20.09 4.66 -22.81
C THR A 56 19.25 3.39 -22.93
N PRO A 57 17.91 3.52 -23.08
CA PRO A 57 17.03 2.37 -23.20
C PRO A 57 17.41 1.49 -24.39
N GLY A 58 17.47 0.18 -24.18
CA GLY A 58 17.80 -0.82 -25.19
C GLY A 58 16.95 -2.07 -25.07
N SER A 59 17.22 -3.08 -25.91
CA SER A 59 16.52 -4.37 -25.87
C SER A 59 16.98 -5.27 -24.72
N SER A 60 18.07 -4.93 -24.04
CA SER A 60 18.60 -5.65 -22.88
C SER A 60 19.19 -4.68 -21.86
N LEU A 61 19.30 -5.14 -20.62
CA LEU A 61 19.98 -4.42 -19.56
C LEU A 61 21.45 -4.80 -19.52
N SER A 62 22.33 -3.82 -19.49
CA SER A 62 23.74 -4.02 -19.15
C SER A 62 23.89 -4.45 -17.69
N SER A 63 25.00 -5.09 -17.34
CA SER A 63 25.28 -5.48 -15.94
C SER A 63 25.27 -4.28 -14.99
N LYS A 64 25.73 -3.11 -15.45
CA LYS A 64 25.72 -1.87 -14.66
C LYS A 64 24.29 -1.39 -14.37
N GLU A 65 23.41 -1.44 -15.36
CA GLU A 65 21.99 -1.07 -15.20
C GLU A 65 21.28 -2.04 -14.26
N GLN A 66 21.52 -3.36 -14.38
CA GLN A 66 20.99 -4.35 -13.45
C GLN A 66 21.41 -4.08 -12.00
N THR A 67 22.71 -3.88 -11.75
CA THR A 67 23.22 -3.55 -10.41
C THR A 67 22.63 -2.24 -9.89
N CYS A 68 22.50 -1.22 -10.73
CA CYS A 68 21.87 0.05 -10.35
C CYS A 68 20.41 -0.15 -9.95
N LEU A 69 19.62 -0.87 -10.76
CA LEU A 69 18.21 -1.14 -10.49
C LEU A 69 18.02 -1.89 -9.16
N THR A 70 18.81 -2.95 -8.91
CA THR A 70 18.77 -3.67 -7.63
C THR A 70 19.03 -2.73 -6.46
N SER A 71 20.09 -1.93 -6.53
CA SER A 71 20.43 -0.98 -5.46
C SER A 71 19.37 0.12 -5.30
N CYS A 72 18.82 0.61 -6.40
CA CYS A 72 17.77 1.63 -6.39
C CYS A 72 16.51 1.12 -5.69
N MET A 73 16.04 -0.08 -6.05
CA MET A 73 14.86 -0.67 -5.46
C MET A 73 15.01 -0.89 -3.95
N GLU A 74 16.15 -1.44 -3.52
CA GLU A 74 16.45 -1.64 -2.10
C GLU A 74 16.46 -0.30 -1.33
N LYS A 75 17.16 0.71 -1.84
CA LYS A 75 17.24 2.04 -1.21
C LYS A 75 15.88 2.72 -1.16
N TYR A 76 15.12 2.65 -2.24
CA TYR A 76 13.80 3.28 -2.30
C TYR A 76 12.83 2.66 -1.30
N ILE A 77 12.81 1.33 -1.17
CA ILE A 77 12.00 0.63 -0.16
C ILE A 77 12.44 1.00 1.26
N GLN A 78 13.75 1.09 1.52
CA GLN A 78 14.28 1.52 2.83
C GLN A 78 13.82 2.93 3.18
N ILE A 79 13.90 3.87 2.22
CA ILE A 79 13.44 5.26 2.38
C ILE A 79 11.93 5.30 2.61
N TRP A 80 11.14 4.59 1.80
CA TRP A 80 9.69 4.54 1.95
C TRP A 80 9.28 4.04 3.34
N ASN A 81 9.91 2.97 3.82
CA ASN A 81 9.66 2.42 5.16
C ASN A 81 10.03 3.41 6.27
N ALA A 82 11.18 4.08 6.17
CA ALA A 82 11.62 5.07 7.15
C ALA A 82 10.66 6.27 7.20
N THR A 83 10.28 6.80 6.03
CA THR A 83 9.34 7.91 5.91
C THR A 83 7.95 7.53 6.40
N SER A 84 7.47 6.32 6.08
CA SER A 84 6.17 5.82 6.55
C SER A 84 6.10 5.77 8.08
N ARG A 85 7.13 5.22 8.74
CA ARG A 85 7.22 5.21 10.21
C ARG A 85 7.24 6.61 10.80
N ALA A 86 8.05 7.51 10.26
CA ALA A 86 8.15 8.88 10.73
C ALA A 86 6.81 9.63 10.58
N TYR A 87 6.13 9.44 9.46
CA TYR A 87 4.84 10.04 9.17
C TYR A 87 3.75 9.53 10.14
N ILE A 88 3.62 8.21 10.32
CA ILE A 88 2.65 7.62 11.25
C ILE A 88 2.91 8.09 12.69
N ALA A 89 4.17 8.12 13.11
CA ALA A 89 4.54 8.60 14.44
C ALA A 89 4.15 10.07 14.66
N ARG A 90 4.29 10.91 13.64
CA ARG A 90 3.84 12.31 13.68
C ARG A 90 2.32 12.41 13.73
N MET A 91 1.61 11.69 12.86
CA MET A 91 0.14 11.67 12.81
C MET A 91 -0.48 11.25 14.16
N GLY A 92 0.09 10.24 14.82
CA GLY A 92 -0.38 9.81 16.14
C GLY A 92 -0.24 10.91 17.21
N LYS A 93 0.86 11.68 17.18
CA LYS A 93 1.05 12.82 18.08
C LYS A 93 0.05 13.95 17.79
N GLU A 94 -0.18 14.25 16.52
CA GLU A 94 -1.13 15.30 16.11
C GLU A 94 -2.58 14.91 16.45
N GLN A 95 -2.96 13.64 16.30
CA GLN A 95 -4.29 13.14 16.70
C GLN A 95 -4.51 13.23 18.21
N GLN A 96 -3.51 12.90 19.02
CA GLN A 96 -3.59 13.04 20.48
C GLN A 96 -3.70 14.51 20.90
N ALA A 97 -2.91 15.40 20.29
CA ALA A 97 -2.97 16.83 20.56
C ALA A 97 -4.32 17.44 20.14
N ALA A 98 -4.87 17.03 19.00
CA ALA A 98 -6.20 17.46 18.54
C ALA A 98 -7.34 16.91 19.41
N GLY A 99 -7.20 15.71 19.97
CA GLY A 99 -8.17 15.10 20.88
C GLY A 99 -8.23 15.73 22.28
N MET A 100 -7.21 16.49 22.69
CA MET A 100 -7.17 17.22 23.96
C MET A 100 -7.68 18.68 23.86
N GLY A 101 -8.04 19.15 22.67
CA GLY A 101 -8.57 20.51 22.43
C GLY A 101 -10.10 20.62 22.33
N GLY A 102 -10.83 19.51 22.43
CA GLY A 102 -12.28 19.49 22.35
C GLY A 102 -12.93 19.49 23.74
N PHE A 103 -13.22 20.69 24.25
CA PHE A 103 -14.41 20.91 25.07
C PHE A 103 -15.63 21.04 24.14
#